data_AF-A0A316BL27-F1
#
_entry.id   AF-A0A316BL27-F1
#
_cell.length_a   1.000
_cell.length_b   1.000
_cell.length_c   1.000
_cell.angle_alpha   90.00
_cell.angle_beta   90.00
_cell.angle_gamma   90.00
#
_symmetry.space_group_name_H-M   'P 1'
#
loop_
_entity.id
_entity.type
_entity.pdbx_description
1 polymer ?
#
loop_
_entity_poly.entity_id
_entity_poly.type
_entity_poly.pdbx_seq_one_letter_code
_entity_poly.pdbx_strand_id
1 'polypeptide(L)'
;MSSHPVNGARGEVALRVGGVDLVIACEMGRLAALSTALDCKSFIDLYQRLLGAEVAATMAAIQHLTVKGDAAQAAQELRLTDFAACKQAFTAALMHHVGEDEGKADAVGEGKTATKTSPSRSATG
;
A
#
# COMPACT_ATOMS: atom_id res chain seq x y z
N MET A 1 -18.04 -5.53 -8.04
CA MET A 1 -17.72 -5.06 -6.69
C MET A 1 -16.93 -6.18 -6.02
N SER A 2 -15.74 -5.90 -5.52
CA SER A 2 -14.90 -6.87 -4.83
C SER A 2 -15.59 -7.35 -3.55
N SER A 3 -15.61 -8.65 -3.31
CA SER A 3 -16.22 -9.26 -2.12
C SER A 3 -15.53 -8.88 -0.79
N HIS A 4 -14.30 -8.35 -0.87
CA HIS A 4 -13.50 -8.00 0.30
C HIS A 4 -13.51 -6.49 0.61
N PRO A 5 -13.62 -6.08 1.89
CA PRO A 5 -13.51 -4.68 2.27
C PRO A 5 -12.09 -4.16 2.02
N VAL A 6 -11.98 -2.94 1.48
CA VAL A 6 -10.73 -2.28 1.11
C VAL A 6 -10.44 -1.13 2.07
N ASN A 7 -9.23 -1.09 2.65
CA ASN A 7 -8.78 0.03 3.47
C ASN A 7 -7.89 1.01 2.69
N GLY A 8 -8.50 2.07 2.17
CA GLY A 8 -7.79 3.11 1.40
C GLY A 8 -6.66 3.80 2.17
N ALA A 9 -6.76 3.92 3.50
CA ALA A 9 -5.71 4.54 4.34
C ALA A 9 -4.46 3.67 4.52
N ARG A 10 -4.50 2.40 4.06
CA ARG A 10 -3.33 1.50 4.02
C ARG A 10 -2.84 1.27 2.59
N GLY A 11 -3.35 2.03 1.62
CA GLY A 11 -3.07 1.79 0.20
C GLY A 11 -3.61 0.46 -0.31
N GLU A 12 -4.64 -0.10 0.33
CA GLU A 12 -5.28 -1.30 -0.18
C GLU A 12 -6.08 -0.97 -1.45
N VAL A 13 -5.97 -1.84 -2.46
CA VAL A 13 -6.66 -1.70 -3.75
C VAL A 13 -7.38 -3.00 -4.08
N ALA A 14 -8.61 -2.88 -4.54
CA ALA A 14 -9.37 -4.00 -5.07
C ALA A 14 -8.81 -4.46 -6.42
N LEU A 15 -8.69 -5.77 -6.60
CA LEU A 15 -8.27 -6.38 -7.85
C LEU A 15 -9.14 -7.63 -8.10
N ARG A 16 -9.61 -7.83 -9.33
CA ARG A 16 -10.28 -9.07 -9.74
C ARG A 16 -9.49 -9.75 -10.84
N VAL A 17 -9.14 -11.02 -10.64
CA VAL A 17 -8.34 -11.83 -11.58
C VAL A 17 -9.04 -13.17 -11.75
N GLY A 18 -9.26 -13.61 -12.99
CA GLY A 18 -9.84 -14.94 -13.26
C GLY A 18 -11.29 -15.16 -12.82
N GLY A 19 -11.85 -14.29 -11.96
CA GLY A 19 -13.11 -14.53 -11.25
C GLY A 19 -12.95 -14.40 -9.74
N VAL A 20 -11.72 -14.43 -9.24
CA VAL A 20 -11.35 -14.26 -7.84
C VAL A 20 -11.21 -12.78 -7.51
N ASP A 21 -11.88 -12.35 -6.43
CA ASP A 21 -11.70 -11.03 -5.86
C ASP A 21 -10.52 -11.04 -4.87
N LEU A 22 -9.63 -10.07 -5.03
CA LEU A 22 -8.45 -9.86 -4.21
C LEU A 22 -8.45 -8.44 -3.65
N VAL A 23 -7.69 -8.26 -2.57
CA VAL A 23 -7.22 -6.95 -2.14
C VAL A 23 -5.70 -7.01 -2.11
N ILE A 24 -5.05 -6.03 -2.73
CA ILE A 24 -3.60 -5.91 -2.79
C ILE A 24 -3.11 -4.66 -2.06
N ALA A 25 -1.87 -4.66 -1.60
CA ALA A 25 -1.21 -3.47 -1.06
C ALA A 25 0.32 -3.51 -1.33
N CYS A 26 0.91 -2.34 -1.53
CA CYS A 26 2.34 -2.16 -1.81
C CYS A 26 3.17 -1.87 -0.56
N GLU A 27 2.89 -2.55 0.55
CA GLU A 27 3.66 -2.42 1.79
C GLU A 27 5.15 -2.75 1.56
N MET A 28 6.07 -2.03 2.21
CA MET A 28 7.52 -2.17 1.98
C MET A 28 8.03 -3.62 2.10
N GLY A 29 7.56 -4.38 3.10
CA GLY A 29 7.94 -5.78 3.27
C GLY A 29 7.48 -6.69 2.11
N ARG A 30 6.32 -6.40 1.52
CA ARG A 30 5.77 -7.14 0.37
C ARG A 30 6.49 -6.79 -0.91
N LEU A 31 6.78 -5.51 -1.12
CA LEU A 31 7.60 -5.05 -2.23
C LEU A 31 9.01 -5.63 -2.18
N ALA A 32 9.62 -5.72 -0.98
CA ALA A 32 10.91 -6.37 -0.80
C ALA A 32 10.84 -7.86 -1.16
N ALA A 33 9.84 -8.59 -0.65
CA ALA A 33 9.64 -10.01 -0.97
C ALA A 33 9.43 -10.24 -2.47
N LEU A 34 8.62 -9.40 -3.13
CA LEU A 34 8.40 -9.43 -4.57
C LEU A 34 9.69 -9.13 -5.35
N SER A 35 10.43 -8.11 -4.95
CA SER A 35 11.73 -7.76 -5.55
C SER A 35 12.70 -8.93 -5.48
N THR A 36 12.77 -9.62 -4.34
CA THR A 36 13.60 -10.81 -4.17
C THR A 36 13.14 -11.96 -5.04
N ALA A 37 11.83 -12.24 -5.11
CA ALA A 37 11.29 -13.31 -5.94
C ALA A 37 11.53 -13.10 -7.44
N LEU A 38 11.62 -11.84 -7.87
CA LEU A 38 11.85 -11.44 -9.26
C LEU A 38 13.32 -11.17 -9.61
N ASP A 39 14.22 -11.28 -8.63
CA ASP A 39 15.64 -10.91 -8.72
C ASP A 39 15.83 -9.50 -9.31
N CYS A 40 15.00 -8.55 -8.86
CA CYS A 40 15.05 -7.18 -9.35
C CYS A 40 16.34 -6.48 -8.90
N LYS A 41 17.00 -5.81 -9.85
CA LYS A 41 18.29 -5.13 -9.60
C LYS A 41 18.16 -3.87 -8.77
N SER A 42 16.96 -3.28 -8.77
CA SER A 42 16.66 -2.04 -8.06
C SER A 42 15.16 -1.89 -7.88
N PHE A 43 14.76 -0.91 -7.06
CA PHE A 43 13.36 -0.53 -6.94
C PHE A 43 12.78 0.01 -8.26
N ILE A 44 13.57 0.75 -9.05
CA ILE A 44 13.12 1.28 -10.35
C ILE A 44 12.81 0.15 -11.33
N ASP A 45 13.61 -0.92 -11.33
CA ASP A 45 13.38 -2.12 -12.13
C ASP A 45 12.04 -2.78 -11.72
N LEU A 46 11.84 -3.04 -10.42
CA LEU A 46 10.56 -3.55 -9.91
C LEU A 46 9.38 -2.67 -10.33
N TYR A 47 9.52 -1.36 -10.18
CA TYR A 47 8.48 -0.38 -10.51
C TYR A 47 8.11 -0.41 -11.99
N GLN A 48 9.10 -0.42 -12.90
CA GLN A 48 8.86 -0.52 -14.33
C GLN A 48 8.17 -1.83 -14.73
N ARG A 49 8.56 -2.96 -14.13
CA ARG A 49 7.97 -4.28 -14.41
C ARG A 49 6.51 -4.34 -13.95
N LEU A 50 6.19 -3.76 -12.78
CA LEU A 50 4.82 -3.65 -12.27
C LEU A 50 3.94 -2.73 -13.13
N LEU A 51 4.42 -1.54 -13.48
CA LEU A 51 3.68 -0.59 -14.33
C LEU A 51 3.54 -1.08 -15.78
N GLY A 52 4.50 -1.88 -16.24
CA GLY A 52 4.42 -2.59 -17.51
C GLY A 52 3.43 -3.75 -17.49
N ALA A 53 2.99 -4.19 -16.30
CA ALA A 53 2.33 -5.47 -16.08
C ALA A 53 3.06 -6.59 -16.82
N GLU A 54 4.37 -6.67 -16.66
CA GLU A 54 5.16 -7.78 -17.19
C GLU A 54 4.57 -9.10 -16.66
N VAL A 55 4.54 -10.15 -17.50
CA VAL A 55 3.92 -11.44 -17.15
C VAL A 55 4.48 -12.02 -15.85
N ALA A 56 5.80 -12.14 -15.73
CA ALA A 56 6.41 -12.70 -14.52
C ALA A 56 6.14 -11.83 -13.29
N ALA A 57 6.25 -10.51 -13.44
CA ALA A 57 5.97 -9.56 -12.37
C ALA A 57 4.51 -9.61 -11.92
N THR A 58 3.57 -9.73 -12.85
CA THR A 58 2.12 -9.82 -12.55
C THR A 58 1.80 -11.10 -11.77
N MET A 59 2.32 -12.25 -12.22
CA MET A 59 2.13 -13.53 -11.52
C MET A 59 2.70 -13.51 -10.10
N ALA A 60 3.91 -12.96 -9.92
CA ALA A 60 4.52 -12.84 -8.61
C ALA A 60 3.79 -11.78 -7.75
N ALA A 61 3.36 -10.67 -8.33
CA ALA A 61 2.66 -9.60 -7.62
C ALA A 61 1.32 -10.07 -7.06
N ILE A 62 0.56 -10.89 -7.80
CA ILE A 62 -0.67 -11.52 -7.27
C ILE A 62 -0.36 -12.31 -6.01
N GLN A 63 0.74 -13.04 -5.95
CA GLN A 63 1.11 -13.84 -4.79
C GLN A 63 1.62 -13.00 -3.61
N HIS A 64 2.48 -12.01 -3.87
CA HIS A 64 3.17 -11.26 -2.82
C HIS A 64 2.39 -10.03 -2.31
N LEU A 65 1.65 -9.36 -3.19
CA LEU A 65 0.94 -8.11 -2.84
C LEU A 65 -0.46 -8.36 -2.30
N THR A 66 -1.04 -9.55 -2.49
CA THR A 66 -2.35 -9.88 -1.95
C THR A 66 -2.35 -9.89 -0.43
N VAL A 67 -3.25 -9.10 0.16
CA VAL A 67 -3.52 -9.03 1.59
C VAL A 67 -4.82 -9.75 1.97
N LYS A 68 -5.77 -9.91 1.03
CA LYS A 68 -7.04 -10.62 1.21
C LYS A 68 -7.45 -11.33 -0.08
N GLY A 69 -8.08 -12.50 0.04
CA GLY A 69 -8.49 -13.33 -1.08
C GLY A 69 -7.51 -14.47 -1.38
N ASP A 70 -7.90 -15.37 -2.29
CA ASP A 70 -7.08 -16.54 -2.67
C ASP A 70 -6.13 -16.20 -3.82
N ALA A 71 -4.91 -15.80 -3.48
CA ALA A 71 -3.89 -15.46 -4.45
C ALA A 71 -3.45 -16.66 -5.31
N ALA A 72 -3.46 -17.87 -4.75
CA ALA A 72 -3.03 -19.07 -5.46
C ALA A 72 -4.05 -19.45 -6.54
N GLN A 73 -5.34 -19.41 -6.20
CA GLN A 73 -6.42 -19.59 -7.17
C GLN A 73 -6.39 -18.49 -8.23
N ALA A 74 -6.26 -17.22 -7.84
CA ALA A 74 -6.21 -16.11 -8.78
C ALA A 74 -5.03 -16.23 -9.77
N ALA A 75 -3.86 -16.69 -9.32
CA ALA A 75 -2.72 -16.91 -10.20
C ALA A 75 -2.95 -18.04 -11.21
N GLN A 76 -3.70 -19.09 -10.83
CA GLN A 76 -4.09 -20.18 -11.73
C GLN A 76 -5.16 -19.77 -12.74
N GLU A 77 -6.06 -18.87 -12.35
CA GLU A 77 -7.14 -18.37 -13.21
C GLU A 77 -6.76 -17.11 -14.02
N LEU A 78 -5.53 -16.61 -13.86
CA LEU A 78 -5.04 -15.42 -14.55
C LEU A 78 -5.08 -15.59 -16.07
N ARG A 79 -5.76 -14.66 -16.76
CA ARG A 79 -5.85 -14.62 -18.23
C ARG A 79 -5.22 -13.35 -18.78
N LEU A 80 -4.88 -13.37 -20.07
CA LEU A 80 -4.35 -12.20 -20.79
C LEU A 80 -5.26 -10.98 -20.70
N THR A 81 -6.58 -11.17 -20.62
CA THR A 81 -7.57 -10.09 -20.47
C THR A 81 -7.48 -9.37 -19.13
N ASP A 82 -6.90 -9.98 -18.10
CA ASP A 82 -6.87 -9.44 -16.74
C ASP A 82 -5.68 -8.50 -16.52
N PHE A 83 -4.71 -8.46 -17.44
CA PHE A 83 -3.48 -7.67 -17.31
C PHE A 83 -3.74 -6.17 -17.24
N ALA A 84 -4.75 -5.66 -17.95
CA ALA A 84 -5.14 -4.25 -17.86
C ALA A 84 -5.62 -3.89 -16.45
N ALA A 85 -6.42 -4.76 -15.83
CA ALA A 85 -6.88 -4.57 -14.45
C ALA A 85 -5.73 -4.70 -13.44
N CYS A 86 -4.82 -5.67 -13.63
CA CYS A 86 -3.63 -5.82 -12.80
C CYS A 86 -2.76 -4.56 -12.85
N LYS A 87 -2.46 -4.04 -14.06
CA LYS A 87 -1.70 -2.80 -14.24
C LYS A 87 -2.33 -1.62 -13.49
N GLN A 88 -3.63 -1.44 -13.63
CA GLN A 88 -4.36 -0.36 -12.97
C GLN A 88 -4.27 -0.50 -11.44
N ALA A 89 -4.49 -1.70 -10.91
CA ALA A 89 -4.43 -1.95 -9.49
C ALA A 89 -3.01 -1.76 -8.91
N PHE A 90 -1.97 -2.26 -9.60
CA PHE A 90 -0.58 -2.07 -9.18
C PHE A 90 -0.17 -0.60 -9.20
N THR A 91 -0.58 0.14 -10.25
CA THR A 91 -0.35 1.58 -10.32
C THR A 91 -1.00 2.29 -9.15
N ALA A 92 -2.28 2.03 -8.88
CA ALA A 92 -3.01 2.67 -7.78
C ALA A 92 -2.39 2.36 -6.41
N ALA A 93 -1.99 1.11 -6.17
CA ALA A 93 -1.36 0.70 -4.92
C ALA A 93 0.02 1.34 -4.72
N LEU A 94 0.83 1.47 -5.78
CA LEU A 94 2.12 2.16 -5.74
C LEU A 94 1.99 3.66 -5.53
N MET A 95 1.00 4.31 -6.17
CA MET A 95 0.78 5.76 -6.07
C MET A 95 0.39 6.21 -4.67
N HIS A 96 -0.15 5.33 -3.83
CA HIS A 96 -0.41 5.63 -2.42
C HIS A 96 0.86 6.14 -1.71
N HIS A 97 2.03 5.56 -2.02
CA HIS A 97 3.30 5.95 -1.39
C HIS A 97 3.93 7.22 -1.96
N VAL A 98 3.46 7.70 -3.13
CA VAL A 98 4.04 8.88 -3.80
C VAL A 98 3.33 10.17 -3.38
N GLY A 99 2.09 10.09 -2.88
CA GLY A 99 1.30 11.24 -2.43
C GLY A 99 1.32 11.51 -0.92
N GLU A 100 1.84 10.60 -0.09
CA GLU A 100 1.85 10.76 1.39
C GLU A 100 3.06 11.55 1.93
N ASP A 101 4.13 11.72 1.14
CA ASP A 101 5.35 12.40 1.59
C ASP A 101 5.26 13.94 1.51
N GLU A 102 4.33 14.48 0.70
CA GLU A 102 4.06 15.94 0.63
C GLU A 102 3.36 16.51 1.88
N GLY A 103 3.06 15.70 2.89
CA GLY A 103 2.23 16.08 4.04
C GLY A 103 2.84 15.87 5.44
N LYS A 104 4.13 15.53 5.55
CA LYS A 104 4.80 15.36 6.86
C LYS A 104 5.71 16.54 7.22
N ALA A 105 5.34 17.76 6.82
CA ALA A 105 6.08 18.99 7.12
C ALA A 105 5.44 19.87 8.23
N ASP A 106 4.20 19.63 8.66
CA ASP A 106 3.53 20.49 9.65
C ASP A 106 2.99 19.71 10.86
N ALA A 107 3.91 19.25 11.71
CA ALA A 107 3.58 18.88 13.09
C ALA A 107 4.60 19.45 14.09
N VAL A 108 5.06 20.68 13.85
CA VAL A 108 5.62 21.53 14.90
C VAL A 108 4.65 22.69 15.10
N GLY A 109 3.56 22.41 15.81
CA GLY A 109 2.76 23.47 16.41
C GLY A 109 3.58 24.15 17.50
N GLU A 110 4.09 25.35 17.21
CA GLU A 110 4.60 26.29 18.19
C GLU A 110 3.50 26.63 19.21
N GLY A 111 3.48 25.90 20.33
CA GLY A 111 2.77 26.30 21.54
C GLY A 111 3.70 27.07 22.48
N LYS A 112 3.98 28.33 22.15
CA LYS A 112 4.73 29.24 23.04
C LYS A 112 3.87 29.60 24.26
N THR A 113 4.23 29.04 25.42
CA THR A 113 4.10 29.56 26.80
C THR A 113 2.78 30.20 27.27
N ALA A 114 2.14 29.56 28.26
CA ALA A 114 1.43 30.26 29.34
C ALA A 114 1.81 29.65 30.71
N THR A 115 2.77 30.32 31.35
CA THR A 115 2.89 30.63 32.79
C THR A 115 2.45 29.60 33.83
N LYS A 116 3.45 29.10 34.58
CA LYS A 116 3.30 28.48 35.90
C LYS A 116 2.45 29.35 36.83
N THR A 117 1.34 28.83 37.33
CA THR A 117 0.68 29.35 38.54
C THR A 117 0.81 28.28 39.62
N SER A 118 1.72 28.52 40.58
CA SER A 118 1.87 27.72 41.80
C SER A 118 0.62 27.88 42.71
N PRO A 119 0.26 26.88 43.52
CA PRO A 119 -0.88 26.97 44.42
C PRO A 119 -0.48 27.73 45.70
N SER A 120 -1.21 28.79 46.05
CA SER A 120 -1.13 29.40 47.39
C SER A 120 -2.39 29.04 48.17
N ARG A 121 -2.18 28.34 49.30
CA ARG A 121 -3.23 27.96 50.25
C ARG A 121 -3.68 29.19 51.05
N SER A 122 -4.96 29.15 51.37
CA SER A 122 -5.77 30.11 52.13
C SER A 122 -5.16 30.60 53.45
N ALA A 123 -5.43 31.87 53.74
CA ALA A 123 -5.08 32.62 54.94
C ALA A 123 -5.64 32.02 56.24
N THR A 124 -4.83 32.14 57.29
CA THR A 124 -5.18 32.01 58.70
C THR A 124 -5.04 33.39 59.33
N GLY A 125 -6.00 33.81 60.17
CA GLY A 125 -5.87 34.93 61.11
C GLY A 125 -6.66 36.17 60.73
#